data_AF-A0AAD1YKL7-F1
#
_entry.id   AF-A0AAD1YKL7-F1
#
_cell.length_a   1.000
_cell.length_b   1.000
_cell.length_c   1.000
_cell.angle_alpha   90.00
_cell.angle_beta   90.00
_cell.angle_gamma   90.00
#
_symmetry.space_group_name_H-M   'P 1'
#
loop_
_entity.id
_entity.type
_entity.pdbx_description
1 polymer ?
#
loop_
_entity_poly.entity_id
_entity_poly.type
_entity_poly.pdbx_seq_one_letter_code
_entity_poly.pdbx_strand_id
1 'polypeptide(L)'
;MLLADETEAAKQAKKDEIESHFNAIQEAYEVLIDPVRRRIYDSTDKFNDEMPNDRVPQDFFKVFGPAFLRNGRWSVNQPVLTLGNDSSTLKEVDSFYDFWYSFKSWREFPHTDEFDLEQTESRDHRRWMERQNAKLSEKARKNDYARIRTFLDDAYKRDPRIIRRKEEQKAKKRRKKLQGLPKRRDVGKMRRKERLLKLL
;
A
#
# COMPACT_ATOMS: atom_id res chain seq x y z
N MET A 1 22.49 15.03 60.70
CA MET A 1 21.98 15.04 59.32
C MET A 1 22.77 16.07 58.55
N LEU A 2 23.81 15.65 57.82
CA LEU A 2 24.51 16.53 56.89
C LEU A 2 23.66 16.58 55.62
N LEU A 3 22.94 17.68 55.44
CA LEU A 3 22.33 18.02 54.15
C LEU A 3 23.51 18.24 53.20
N ALA A 4 23.63 17.40 52.18
CA ALA A 4 24.63 17.60 51.14
C ALA A 4 24.26 18.90 50.41
N ASP A 5 25.03 19.96 50.61
CA ASP A 5 24.93 21.17 49.81
C ASP A 5 25.23 20.79 48.37
N GLU A 6 24.19 20.84 47.52
CA GLU A 6 24.37 20.62 46.08
C GLU A 6 25.37 21.65 45.56
N THR A 7 26.49 21.17 45.01
CA THR A 7 27.53 22.04 44.47
C THR A 7 26.95 22.93 43.38
N GLU A 8 27.47 24.14 43.21
CA GLU A 8 27.02 25.04 42.13
C GLU A 8 27.11 24.38 40.74
N ALA A 9 28.10 23.49 40.55
CA ALA A 9 28.20 22.65 39.36
C ALA A 9 27.01 21.69 39.20
N ALA A 10 26.53 21.06 40.28
CA ALA A 10 25.35 20.18 40.24
C ALA A 10 24.05 20.97 39.97
N LYS A 11 23.93 22.19 40.51
CA LYS A 11 22.80 23.08 40.22
C LYS A 11 22.79 23.54 38.75
N GLN A 12 23.96 23.90 38.22
CA GLN A 12 24.09 24.28 36.81
C GLN A 12 23.77 23.10 35.88
N ALA A 13 24.28 21.90 36.17
CA ALA A 13 23.97 20.71 35.38
C ALA A 13 22.46 20.41 35.35
N LYS A 14 21.77 20.49 36.49
CA LYS A 14 20.30 20.36 36.55
C LYS A 14 19.59 21.44 35.73
N LYS A 15 20.09 22.67 35.75
CA LYS A 15 19.52 23.77 34.95
C LYS A 15 19.67 23.48 33.45
N ASP A 16 20.84 23.03 33.02
CA ASP A 16 21.11 22.69 31.62
C ASP A 16 20.26 21.50 31.16
N GLU A 17 20.06 20.49 32.02
CA GLU A 17 19.14 19.37 31.77
C GLU A 17 17.68 19.85 31.62
N ILE A 18 17.21 20.72 32.51
CA ILE A 18 15.85 21.29 32.45
C ILE A 18 15.68 22.11 31.16
N GLU A 19 16.67 22.93 30.80
CA GLU A 19 16.64 23.74 29.59
C GLU A 19 16.66 22.86 28.33
N SER A 20 17.47 21.80 28.31
CA SER A 20 17.48 20.81 27.23
C SER A 20 16.12 20.13 27.07
N HIS A 21 15.50 19.69 28.17
CA HIS A 21 14.17 19.09 28.15
C HIS A 21 13.10 20.06 27.70
N PHE A 22 13.14 21.31 28.17
CA PHE A 22 12.21 22.35 27.76
C PHE A 22 12.30 22.62 26.26
N ASN A 23 13.53 22.76 25.73
CA ASN A 23 13.77 22.98 24.31
C ASN A 23 13.29 21.80 23.45
N ALA A 24 13.54 20.55 23.88
CA ALA A 24 13.02 19.37 23.19
C ALA A 24 11.48 19.32 23.17
N ILE A 25 10.83 19.75 24.26
CA ILE A 25 9.37 19.84 24.32
C ILE A 25 8.84 20.93 23.38
N GLN A 26 9.50 22.09 23.32
CA GLN A 26 9.13 23.18 22.40
C GLN A 26 9.27 22.74 20.94
N GLU A 27 10.38 22.13 20.57
CA GLU A 27 10.61 21.62 19.22
C GLU A 27 9.54 20.56 18.83
N ALA A 28 9.28 19.61 19.73
CA ALA A 28 8.23 18.62 19.53
C ALA A 28 6.85 19.27 19.36
N TYR A 29 6.54 20.31 20.14
CA TYR A 29 5.28 21.04 20.03
C TYR A 29 5.16 21.74 18.66
N GLU A 30 6.19 22.44 18.21
CA GLU A 30 6.21 23.13 16.91
C GLU A 30 6.04 22.17 15.72
N VAL A 31 6.60 20.96 15.80
CA VAL A 31 6.45 19.94 14.76
C VAL A 31 5.05 19.31 14.80
N LEU A 32 4.54 18.98 15.99
CA LEU A 32 3.29 18.23 16.13
C LEU A 32 2.03 19.08 15.99
N ILE A 33 2.12 20.40 16.24
CA ILE A 33 0.98 21.32 16.12
C ILE A 33 0.68 21.67 14.66
N ASP A 34 1.69 21.76 13.81
CA ASP A 34 1.54 22.04 12.38
C ASP A 34 1.22 20.72 11.62
N PRO A 35 0.05 20.61 10.95
CA PRO A 35 -0.35 19.38 10.27
C PRO A 35 0.61 18.95 9.15
N VAL A 36 1.28 19.89 8.48
CA VAL A 36 2.23 19.62 7.41
C VAL A 36 3.55 19.12 8.00
N ARG A 37 4.09 19.82 9.00
CA ARG A 37 5.33 19.39 9.69
C ARG A 37 5.15 18.03 10.36
N ARG A 38 4.01 17.82 11.02
CA ARG A 38 3.66 16.53 11.63
C ARG A 38 3.60 15.42 10.59
N ARG A 39 3.02 15.69 9.42
CA ARG A 39 2.95 14.70 8.33
C ARG A 39 4.33 14.30 7.83
N ILE A 40 5.22 15.26 7.65
CA ILE A 40 6.61 15.04 7.23
C ILE A 40 7.35 14.22 8.29
N TYR A 41 7.22 14.60 9.57
CA TYR A 41 7.77 13.86 10.71
C TYR A 41 7.27 12.41 10.73
N ASP A 42 5.95 12.22 10.71
CA ASP A 42 5.34 10.89 10.72
C ASP A 42 5.77 10.06 9.51
N SER A 43 6.07 10.67 8.35
CA SER A 43 6.47 9.97 7.13
C SER A 43 7.96 9.59 7.09
N THR A 44 8.79 10.26 7.88
CA THR A 44 10.25 10.02 8.00
C THR A 44 10.61 9.14 9.18
N ASP A 45 9.68 8.92 10.11
CA ASP A 45 9.84 7.97 11.21
C ASP A 45 10.18 6.56 10.69
N LYS A 46 10.89 5.78 11.50
CA LYS A 46 11.38 4.45 11.15
C LYS A 46 10.21 3.54 10.80
N PHE A 47 10.08 3.23 9.51
CA PHE A 47 9.02 2.37 9.00
C PHE A 47 9.59 1.15 8.27
N ASN A 48 8.97 -0.02 8.47
CA ASN A 48 9.33 -1.22 7.74
C ASN A 48 8.64 -1.24 6.36
N ASP A 49 9.37 -0.86 5.32
CA ASP A 49 8.91 -0.86 3.93
C ASP A 49 8.98 -2.24 3.24
N GLU A 50 9.48 -3.27 3.91
CA GLU A 50 9.67 -4.61 3.34
C GLU A 50 8.34 -5.25 2.95
N MET A 51 8.25 -5.61 1.66
CA MET A 51 7.11 -6.34 1.14
C MET A 51 7.37 -7.84 1.24
N PRO A 52 6.38 -8.65 1.65
CA PRO A 52 6.59 -10.08 1.75
C PRO A 52 6.91 -10.71 0.40
N ASN A 53 8.05 -11.39 0.32
CA ASN A 53 8.47 -12.12 -0.87
C ASN A 53 7.97 -13.58 -0.87
N ASP A 54 7.50 -14.07 0.28
CA ASP A 54 7.47 -15.50 0.55
C ASP A 54 6.39 -16.27 -0.23
N ARG A 55 6.77 -17.47 -0.68
CA ARG A 55 6.17 -18.17 -1.83
C ARG A 55 5.21 -19.29 -1.45
N VAL A 56 4.88 -19.45 -0.17
CA VAL A 56 4.06 -20.56 0.32
C VAL A 56 2.59 -20.14 0.45
N PRO A 57 1.66 -20.74 -0.32
CA PRO A 57 0.23 -20.36 -0.29
C PRO A 57 -0.45 -20.54 1.08
N GLN A 58 0.05 -21.47 1.90
CA GLN A 58 -0.57 -21.84 3.19
C GLN A 58 -0.47 -20.72 4.24
N ASP A 59 0.49 -19.82 4.11
CA ASP A 59 0.69 -18.71 5.04
C ASP A 59 0.27 -17.35 4.47
N PHE A 60 -0.49 -17.32 3.36
CA PHE A 60 -0.91 -16.09 2.68
C PHE A 60 -1.44 -15.01 3.64
N PHE A 61 -2.43 -15.36 4.47
CA PHE A 61 -3.04 -14.39 5.40
C PHE A 61 -2.10 -13.92 6.50
N LYS A 62 -1.21 -14.81 6.99
CA LYS A 62 -0.23 -14.47 8.03
C LYS A 62 0.87 -13.55 7.50
N VAL A 63 1.19 -13.67 6.23
CA VAL A 63 2.28 -12.95 5.57
C VAL A 63 1.78 -11.62 5.01
N PHE A 64 0.70 -11.64 4.21
CA PHE A 64 0.17 -10.45 3.56
C PHE A 64 -0.69 -9.58 4.49
N GLY A 65 -1.41 -10.19 5.45
CA GLY A 65 -2.29 -9.46 6.37
C GLY A 65 -1.57 -8.35 7.16
N PRO A 66 -0.48 -8.66 7.88
CA PRO A 66 0.29 -7.64 8.60
C PRO A 66 0.91 -6.59 7.68
N ALA A 67 1.34 -6.97 6.47
CA ALA A 67 1.89 -6.03 5.50
C ALA A 67 0.83 -5.03 5.00
N PHE A 68 -0.40 -5.48 4.72
CA PHE A 68 -1.52 -4.60 4.39
C PHE A 68 -1.87 -3.68 5.56
N LEU A 69 -1.96 -4.21 6.78
CA LEU A 69 -2.27 -3.41 7.96
C LEU A 69 -1.23 -2.31 8.19
N ARG A 70 0.06 -2.67 8.07
CA ARG A 70 1.19 -1.75 8.24
C ARG A 70 1.18 -0.63 7.19
N ASN A 71 1.01 -0.97 5.91
CA ASN A 71 0.93 0.04 4.85
C ASN A 71 -0.39 0.84 4.90
N GLY A 72 -1.44 0.30 5.52
CA GLY A 72 -2.73 0.96 5.69
C GLY A 72 -2.65 2.25 6.51
N ARG A 73 -1.64 2.39 7.38
CA ARG A 73 -1.36 3.63 8.12
C ARG A 73 -1.28 4.85 7.20
N TRP A 74 -0.75 4.66 5.99
CA TRP A 74 -0.57 5.74 5.02
C TRP A 74 -1.83 6.08 4.22
N SER A 75 -2.95 5.38 4.43
CA SER A 75 -4.18 5.63 3.68
C SER A 75 -4.82 6.96 4.05
N VAL A 76 -5.12 7.78 3.04
CA VAL A 76 -5.99 8.95 3.15
C VAL A 76 -7.42 8.53 3.53
N ASN A 77 -7.87 7.38 3.02
CA ASN A 77 -9.22 6.91 3.20
C ASN A 77 -9.30 5.96 4.39
N GLN A 78 -10.10 6.32 5.40
CA GLN A 78 -10.32 5.51 6.60
C GLN A 78 -11.81 5.15 6.73
N PRO A 79 -12.17 3.97 7.28
CA PRO A 79 -11.26 2.93 7.78
C PRO A 79 -10.63 2.09 6.65
N VAL A 80 -9.40 1.62 6.88
CA VAL A 80 -8.72 0.69 5.96
C VAL A 80 -9.39 -0.68 6.00
N LEU A 81 -9.72 -1.23 4.84
CA LEU A 81 -10.28 -2.58 4.73
C LEU A 81 -9.19 -3.64 5.01
N THR A 82 -9.53 -4.62 5.85
CA THR A 82 -8.63 -5.71 6.22
C THR A 82 -8.71 -6.86 5.21
N LEU A 83 -7.63 -7.64 5.11
CA LEU A 83 -7.53 -8.76 4.15
C LEU A 83 -8.58 -9.86 4.40
N GLY A 84 -9.07 -9.98 5.63
CA GLY A 84 -9.97 -11.04 6.05
C GLY A 84 -9.26 -12.39 6.22
N ASN A 85 -10.01 -13.47 5.99
CA ASN A 85 -9.54 -14.85 6.13
C ASN A 85 -10.05 -15.71 4.97
N ASP A 86 -9.79 -17.03 5.02
CA ASP A 86 -10.17 -17.95 3.94
C ASP A 86 -11.68 -18.09 3.74
N SER A 87 -12.48 -17.83 4.79
CA SER A 87 -13.94 -17.88 4.77
C SER A 87 -14.62 -16.58 4.33
N SER A 88 -13.86 -15.50 4.11
CA SER A 88 -14.40 -14.24 3.62
C SER A 88 -15.12 -14.41 2.29
N THR A 89 -16.27 -13.74 2.16
CA THR A 89 -17.09 -13.79 0.95
C THR A 89 -16.38 -13.14 -0.23
N LEU A 90 -16.66 -13.57 -1.46
CA LEU A 90 -16.06 -12.96 -2.66
C LEU A 90 -16.37 -11.46 -2.77
N LYS A 91 -17.50 -10.99 -2.22
CA LYS A 91 -17.85 -9.56 -2.21
C LYS A 91 -16.92 -8.76 -1.29
N GLU A 92 -16.58 -9.29 -0.12
CA GLU A 92 -15.62 -8.65 0.79
C GLU A 92 -14.23 -8.64 0.17
N VAL A 93 -13.83 -9.73 -0.49
CA VAL A 93 -12.56 -9.82 -1.21
C VAL A 93 -12.48 -8.79 -2.34
N ASP A 94 -13.53 -8.67 -3.16
CA ASP A 94 -13.58 -7.68 -4.24
C ASP A 94 -13.51 -6.25 -3.67
N SER A 95 -14.28 -5.95 -2.62
CA SER A 95 -14.26 -4.63 -1.97
C SER A 95 -12.88 -4.30 -1.39
N PHE A 96 -12.20 -5.27 -0.78
CA PHE A 96 -10.84 -5.13 -0.28
C PHE A 96 -9.86 -4.76 -1.40
N TYR A 97 -9.85 -5.52 -2.50
CA TYR A 97 -8.95 -5.21 -3.61
C TYR A 97 -9.30 -3.88 -4.28
N ASP A 98 -10.58 -3.55 -4.46
CA ASP A 98 -11.00 -2.27 -5.02
C ASP A 98 -10.50 -1.07 -4.19
N PHE A 99 -10.56 -1.17 -2.86
CA PHE A 99 -9.96 -0.18 -1.96
C PHE A 99 -8.45 -0.04 -2.19
N TRP A 100 -7.72 -1.16 -2.25
CA TRP A 100 -6.26 -1.12 -2.42
C TRP A 100 -5.80 -0.73 -3.82
N TYR A 101 -6.55 -1.07 -4.87
CA TYR A 101 -6.27 -0.60 -6.24
C TYR A 101 -6.55 0.90 -6.41
N SER A 102 -7.42 1.47 -5.58
CA SER A 102 -7.70 2.91 -5.50
C SER A 102 -6.97 3.62 -4.35
N PHE A 103 -5.95 2.98 -3.76
CA PHE A 103 -5.23 3.47 -2.59
C PHE A 103 -4.60 4.84 -2.83
N LYS A 104 -4.85 5.77 -1.91
CA LYS A 104 -4.26 7.11 -1.88
C LYS A 104 -3.43 7.24 -0.61
N SER A 105 -2.14 7.51 -0.78
CA SER A 105 -1.20 7.69 0.33
C SER A 105 -1.15 9.17 0.74
N TRP A 106 -1.15 9.45 2.04
CA TRP A 106 -0.76 10.76 2.58
C TRP A 106 0.73 10.85 2.89
N ARG A 107 1.49 9.74 2.77
CA ARG A 107 2.92 9.71 3.10
C ARG A 107 3.71 10.69 2.23
N GLU A 108 4.53 11.50 2.90
CA GLU A 108 5.44 12.46 2.27
C GLU A 108 6.86 11.89 2.23
N PHE A 109 7.68 12.40 1.30
CA PHE A 109 9.03 11.89 1.08
C PHE A 109 9.99 13.08 0.96
N PRO A 110 10.28 13.77 2.07
CA PRO A 110 11.29 14.83 2.05
C PRO A 110 12.62 14.24 1.59
N HIS A 111 13.29 14.93 0.68
CA HIS A 111 14.58 14.52 0.14
C HIS A 111 15.70 15.39 0.68
N THR A 112 16.88 14.79 0.92
CA THR A 112 18.11 15.50 1.36
C THR A 112 18.60 16.55 0.36
N ASP A 113 18.10 16.50 -0.87
CA ASP A 113 18.55 17.35 -1.99
C ASP A 113 17.50 18.42 -2.31
N GLU A 114 16.48 18.57 -1.46
CA GLU A 114 15.53 19.66 -1.55
C GLU A 114 16.23 21.00 -1.27
N PHE A 115 15.94 21.98 -2.13
CA PHE A 115 16.42 23.34 -1.97
C PHE A 115 15.66 24.04 -0.85
N ASP A 116 16.40 24.75 0.00
CA ASP A 116 15.84 25.69 0.97
C ASP A 116 15.35 26.96 0.25
N LEU A 117 14.04 27.20 0.31
CA LEU A 117 13.38 28.31 -0.38
C LEU A 117 13.64 29.66 0.30
N GLU A 118 14.12 29.67 1.54
CA GLU A 118 14.45 30.89 2.30
C GLU A 118 15.80 31.49 1.86
N GLN A 119 16.68 30.70 1.23
CA GLN A 119 18.01 31.14 0.76
C GLN A 119 17.98 32.04 -0.48
N THR A 120 16.81 32.30 -1.07
CA THR A 120 16.72 33.07 -2.32
C THR A 120 15.78 34.26 -2.22
N GLU A 121 16.32 35.44 -2.57
CA GLU A 121 15.56 36.69 -2.69
C GLU A 121 14.88 36.83 -4.06
N SER A 122 15.40 36.14 -5.09
CA SER A 122 14.84 36.19 -6.45
C SER A 122 13.63 35.28 -6.60
N ARG A 123 12.51 35.86 -7.08
CA ARG A 123 11.26 35.13 -7.33
C ARG A 123 11.43 34.02 -8.36
N ASP A 124 12.20 34.25 -9.41
CA ASP A 124 12.36 33.27 -10.49
C ASP A 124 13.26 32.10 -10.06
N HIS A 125 14.25 32.37 -9.22
CA HIS A 125 15.07 31.32 -8.61
C HIS A 125 14.27 30.48 -7.61
N ARG A 126 13.42 31.11 -6.79
CA ARG A 126 12.48 30.40 -5.89
C ARG A 126 11.55 29.46 -6.66
N ARG A 127 10.94 29.94 -7.75
CA ARG A 127 10.10 29.10 -8.63
C ARG A 127 10.86 27.94 -9.25
N TRP A 128 12.13 28.14 -9.59
CA TRP A 128 12.96 27.06 -10.12
C TRP A 128 13.25 26.01 -9.03
N MET A 129 13.60 26.43 -7.82
CA MET A 129 13.82 25.55 -6.65
C MET A 129 12.56 24.74 -6.30
N GLU A 130 11.40 25.40 -6.21
CA GLU A 130 10.09 24.74 -6.00
C GLU A 130 9.84 23.62 -7.03
N ARG A 131 10.16 23.88 -8.31
CA ARG A 131 10.02 22.87 -9.37
C ARG A 131 11.00 21.71 -9.21
N GLN A 132 12.22 21.94 -8.71
CA GLN A 132 13.16 20.84 -8.45
C GLN A 132 12.70 20.01 -7.25
N ASN A 133 12.29 20.64 -6.16
CA ASN A 133 11.75 19.94 -5.00
C ASN A 133 10.52 19.10 -5.39
N ALA A 134 9.59 19.68 -6.16
CA ALA A 134 8.41 18.97 -6.65
C ALA A 134 8.77 17.72 -7.46
N LYS A 135 9.83 17.76 -8.29
CA LYS A 135 10.31 16.59 -9.04
C LYS A 135 10.87 15.50 -8.14
N LEU A 136 11.64 15.87 -7.11
CA LEU A 136 12.18 14.92 -6.13
C LEU A 136 11.04 14.21 -5.39
N SER A 137 10.09 14.98 -4.85
CA SER A 137 8.95 14.41 -4.13
C SER A 137 8.03 13.59 -5.05
N GLU A 138 7.80 14.02 -6.30
CA GLU A 138 7.02 13.24 -7.27
C GLU A 138 7.69 11.91 -7.62
N LYS A 139 9.01 11.90 -7.83
CA LYS A 139 9.78 10.68 -8.08
C LYS A 139 9.67 9.70 -6.90
N ALA A 140 9.81 10.19 -5.68
CA ALA A 140 9.69 9.36 -4.48
C ALA A 140 8.25 8.80 -4.31
N ARG A 141 7.23 9.64 -4.47
CA ARG A 141 5.81 9.21 -4.47
C ARG A 141 5.52 8.16 -5.54
N LYS A 142 6.09 8.31 -6.75
CA LYS A 142 5.95 7.34 -7.83
C LYS A 142 6.59 5.99 -7.49
N ASN A 143 7.76 6.01 -6.84
CA ASN A 143 8.43 4.78 -6.40
C ASN A 143 7.63 4.05 -5.32
N ASP A 144 7.09 4.76 -4.33
CA ASP A 144 6.24 4.15 -3.31
C ASP A 144 4.92 3.61 -3.91
N TYR A 145 4.30 4.35 -4.82
CA TYR A 145 3.14 3.87 -5.56
C TYR A 145 3.46 2.56 -6.31
N ALA A 146 4.59 2.49 -7.00
CA ALA A 146 5.04 1.29 -7.69
C ALA A 146 5.32 0.12 -6.72
N ARG A 147 5.86 0.40 -5.54
CA ARG A 147 6.09 -0.59 -4.47
C ARG A 147 4.76 -1.19 -3.99
N ILE A 148 3.78 -0.35 -3.62
CA ILE A 148 2.45 -0.78 -3.20
C ILE A 148 1.74 -1.54 -4.32
N ARG A 149 1.83 -1.04 -5.57
CA ARG A 149 1.18 -1.64 -6.74
C ARG A 149 1.70 -3.05 -7.01
N THR A 150 3.03 -3.24 -6.97
CA THR A 150 3.69 -4.54 -7.15
C THR A 150 3.26 -5.52 -6.06
N PHE A 151 3.29 -5.09 -4.80
CA PHE A 151 2.83 -5.88 -3.66
C PHE A 151 1.37 -6.32 -3.80
N LEU A 152 0.49 -5.41 -4.22
CA LEU A 152 -0.92 -5.69 -4.41
C LEU A 152 -1.17 -6.71 -5.52
N ASP A 153 -0.48 -6.59 -6.65
CA ASP A 153 -0.58 -7.56 -7.75
C ASP A 153 -0.10 -8.95 -7.33
N ASP A 154 0.97 -9.00 -6.55
CA ASP A 154 1.49 -10.27 -6.06
C ASP A 154 0.57 -10.91 -5.02
N ALA A 155 -0.05 -10.11 -4.15
CA ALA A 155 -1.10 -10.57 -3.25
C ALA A 155 -2.29 -11.15 -4.05
N TYR A 156 -2.80 -10.40 -5.03
CA TYR A 156 -3.96 -10.80 -5.83
C TYR A 156 -3.72 -12.09 -6.63
N LYS A 157 -2.50 -12.30 -7.13
CA LYS A 157 -2.11 -13.54 -7.82
C LYS A 157 -2.07 -14.75 -6.88
N ARG A 158 -1.70 -14.54 -5.62
CA ARG A 158 -1.45 -15.60 -4.62
C ARG A 158 -2.64 -15.89 -3.71
N ASP A 159 -3.61 -14.99 -3.64
CA ASP A 159 -4.79 -15.14 -2.78
C ASP A 159 -5.57 -16.43 -3.11
N PRO A 160 -5.66 -17.39 -2.17
CA PRO A 160 -6.35 -18.67 -2.40
C PRO A 160 -7.80 -18.51 -2.85
N ARG A 161 -8.48 -17.45 -2.38
CA ARG A 161 -9.89 -17.16 -2.72
C ARG A 161 -10.01 -16.74 -4.19
N ILE A 162 -9.08 -15.93 -4.66
CA ILE A 162 -9.01 -15.50 -6.07
C ILE A 162 -8.63 -16.67 -6.98
N ILE A 163 -7.70 -17.52 -6.55
CA ILE A 163 -7.29 -18.73 -7.27
C ILE A 163 -8.50 -19.67 -7.44
N ARG A 164 -9.18 -20.04 -6.35
CA ARG A 164 -10.40 -20.89 -6.38
C ARG A 164 -11.45 -20.31 -7.33
N ARG A 165 -11.74 -19.01 -7.23
CA ARG A 165 -12.67 -18.32 -8.15
C ARG A 165 -12.25 -18.46 -9.61
N LYS A 166 -10.97 -18.27 -9.94
CA LYS A 166 -10.47 -18.40 -11.33
C LYS A 166 -10.59 -19.83 -11.85
N GLU A 167 -10.30 -20.82 -11.02
CA GLU A 167 -10.42 -22.25 -11.35
C GLU A 167 -11.88 -22.65 -11.60
N GLU A 168 -12.81 -22.24 -10.74
CA GLU A 168 -14.24 -22.48 -10.90
C GLU A 168 -14.78 -21.86 -12.19
N GLN A 169 -14.38 -20.62 -12.50
CA GLN A 169 -14.78 -19.95 -13.75
C GLN A 169 -14.21 -20.67 -14.98
N LYS A 170 -12.97 -21.14 -14.92
CA LYS A 170 -12.35 -21.95 -15.98
C LYS A 170 -13.08 -23.28 -16.17
N ALA A 171 -13.42 -23.97 -15.07
CA ALA A 171 -14.19 -25.22 -15.09
C ALA A 171 -15.60 -25.01 -15.67
N LYS A 172 -16.31 -23.95 -15.26
CA LYS A 172 -17.63 -23.59 -15.79
C LYS A 172 -17.59 -23.30 -17.29
N LYS A 173 -16.58 -22.54 -17.76
CA LYS A 173 -16.35 -22.29 -19.19
C LYS A 173 -16.05 -23.57 -19.97
N ARG A 174 -15.21 -24.46 -19.43
CA ARG A 174 -14.91 -25.78 -20.04
C ARG A 174 -16.17 -26.65 -20.14
N ARG A 175 -16.97 -26.72 -19.08
CA ARG A 175 -18.24 -27.47 -19.06
C ARG A 175 -19.24 -26.93 -20.09
N LYS A 176 -19.40 -25.60 -20.17
CA LYS A 176 -20.24 -24.96 -21.21
C LYS A 176 -19.74 -25.27 -22.62
N LYS A 177 -18.42 -25.23 -22.85
CA LYS A 177 -17.82 -25.57 -24.16
C LYS A 177 -18.05 -27.04 -24.51
N LEU A 178 -17.83 -27.98 -23.58
CA LEU A 178 -18.09 -29.40 -23.79
C LEU A 178 -19.57 -29.72 -24.06
N GLN A 179 -20.50 -29.04 -23.36
CA GLN A 179 -21.94 -29.16 -23.63
C GLN A 179 -22.38 -28.48 -24.94
N GLY A 180 -21.62 -27.50 -25.43
CA GLY A 180 -21.85 -26.80 -26.71
C GLY A 180 -21.13 -27.40 -27.92
N LEU A 181 -20.12 -28.26 -27.72
CA LEU A 181 -19.52 -29.10 -28.77
C LEU A 181 -20.46 -30.28 -29.09
N PRO A 182 -20.66 -30.65 -30.37
CA PRO A 182 -22.03 -30.71 -30.82
C PRO A 182 -22.58 -32.14 -31.01
N LYS A 183 -23.75 -32.37 -30.40
CA LYS A 183 -24.90 -33.04 -31.03
C LYS A 183 -25.19 -32.52 -32.46
N ARG A 184 -24.68 -31.34 -32.87
CA ARG A 184 -24.72 -30.81 -34.26
C ARG A 184 -23.86 -31.60 -35.27
N ARG A 185 -22.80 -32.33 -34.86
CA ARG A 185 -22.04 -33.19 -35.80
C ARG A 185 -22.85 -34.44 -36.17
N ASP A 186 -23.62 -34.98 -35.22
CA ASP A 186 -24.48 -36.15 -35.47
C ASP A 186 -25.78 -35.77 -36.18
N VAL A 187 -26.37 -34.62 -35.89
CA VAL A 187 -27.57 -34.14 -36.60
C VAL A 187 -27.27 -33.84 -38.08
N GLY A 188 -26.09 -33.29 -38.41
CA GLY A 188 -25.68 -33.07 -39.80
C GLY A 188 -25.35 -34.35 -40.58
N LYS A 189 -24.75 -35.35 -39.92
CA LYS A 189 -24.48 -36.67 -40.50
C LYS A 189 -25.75 -37.51 -40.67
N MET A 190 -26.67 -37.47 -39.69
CA MET A 190 -27.99 -38.13 -39.79
C MET A 190 -28.82 -37.55 -40.93
N ARG A 191 -28.92 -36.22 -41.06
CA ARG A 191 -29.66 -35.57 -42.16
C ARG A 191 -29.08 -35.88 -43.55
N ARG A 192 -27.76 -36.08 -43.67
CA ARG A 192 -27.13 -36.52 -44.94
C ARG A 192 -27.44 -37.98 -45.26
N LYS A 193 -27.38 -38.88 -44.26
CA LYS A 193 -27.78 -40.29 -44.43
C LYS A 193 -29.25 -40.43 -44.81
N GLU A 194 -30.15 -39.68 -44.15
CA GLU A 194 -31.59 -39.65 -44.50
C GLU A 194 -31.85 -39.17 -45.93
N ARG A 195 -31.11 -38.16 -46.41
CA ARG A 195 -31.25 -37.68 -47.79
C ARG A 195 -30.77 -38.70 -48.81
N LEU A 196 -29.67 -39.40 -48.54
CA LEU A 196 -29.15 -40.47 -49.39
C LEU A 196 -30.09 -41.68 -49.44
N LEU A 197 -30.72 -42.03 -48.31
CA LEU A 197 -31.68 -43.14 -48.25
C LEU A 197 -33.01 -42.86 -48.99
N LYS A 198 -33.36 -41.59 -49.21
CA LYS A 198 -34.54 -41.19 -50.00
C LYS A 198 -34.29 -41.09 -51.51
N LEU A 199 -33.05 -41.24 -51.94
CA LEU A 199 -32.62 -41.20 -53.35
C LEU A 199 -32.33 -42.59 -53.93
N LEU A 200 -32.46 -43.64 -53.10
CA LEU A 200 -32.44 -45.05 -53.47
C LEU A 200 -33.87 -45.59 -53.39
#